data_AF-A0A3E3DZ14-F1
#
_entry.id   AF-A0A3E3DZ14-F1
#
_cell.length_a   1.000
_cell.length_b   1.000
_cell.length_c   1.000
_cell.angle_alpha   90.00
_cell.angle_beta   90.00
_cell.angle_gamma   90.00
#
_symmetry.space_group_name_H-M   'P 1'
#
loop_
_entity.id
_entity.type
_entity.pdbx_description
1 polymer ?
#
loop_
_entity_poly.entity_id
_entity_poly.type
_entity_poly.pdbx_seq_one_letter_code
_entity_poly.pdbx_strand_id
1 'polypeptide(L)'
;MKGVTMKRYTINHCPLSTVEATLVKKTVHSYHPNPVTCSSATPIYELQFETEKGLLTFEIDAFGYQTIPTGVKSELTYQGYELISFKDWYPVTQ
;
A
#
# COMPACT_ATOMS: atom_id res chain seq x y z
N MET A 1 -7.58 24.78 -13.54
CA MET A 1 -6.38 23.94 -13.78
C MET A 1 -6.89 22.61 -14.31
N LYS A 2 -6.45 22.18 -15.50
CA LYS A 2 -6.85 20.88 -16.07
C LYS A 2 -6.06 19.79 -15.35
N GLY A 3 -6.74 18.92 -14.61
CA GLY A 3 -6.13 17.76 -13.95
C GLY A 3 -5.49 16.85 -15.00
N VAL A 4 -4.24 16.48 -14.78
CA VAL A 4 -3.55 15.48 -15.60
C VAL A 4 -4.10 14.11 -15.18
N THR A 5 -4.84 13.46 -16.06
CA THR A 5 -5.27 12.07 -15.85
C THR A 5 -4.05 11.16 -15.99
N MET A 6 -3.53 10.61 -14.89
CA MET A 6 -2.49 9.58 -14.96
C MET A 6 -3.09 8.29 -15.52
N LYS A 7 -2.64 7.89 -16.71
CA LYS A 7 -2.97 6.57 -17.27
C LYS A 7 -2.14 5.52 -16.54
N ARG A 8 -2.79 4.50 -15.96
CA ARG A 8 -2.11 3.32 -15.40
C ARG A 8 -1.56 2.48 -16.55
N TYR A 9 -0.27 2.13 -16.49
CA TYR A 9 0.41 1.32 -17.50
C TYR A 9 0.47 -0.18 -17.14
N THR A 10 0.00 -0.55 -15.96
CA THR A 10 -0.08 -1.95 -15.50
C THR A 10 -1.49 -2.48 -15.72
N ILE A 11 -1.63 -3.55 -16.50
CA ILE A 11 -2.90 -4.30 -16.62
C ILE A 11 -2.95 -5.29 -15.44
N ASN A 12 -3.60 -4.89 -14.35
CA ASN A 12 -3.90 -5.77 -13.23
C ASN A 12 -5.29 -6.36 -13.45
N HIS A 13 -5.39 -7.69 -13.56
CA HIS A 13 -6.64 -8.40 -13.85
C HIS A 13 -7.52 -8.62 -12.61
N CYS A 14 -7.05 -8.24 -11.41
CA CYS A 14 -7.87 -8.28 -10.20
C CYS A 14 -8.92 -7.16 -10.24
N PRO A 15 -10.13 -7.37 -9.70
CA PRO A 15 -11.11 -6.31 -9.58
C PRO A 15 -10.64 -5.22 -8.60
N LEU A 16 -11.01 -3.97 -8.89
CA LEU A 16 -10.85 -2.86 -7.95
C LEU A 16 -11.76 -3.10 -6.74
N SER A 17 -11.21 -2.96 -5.54
CA SER A 17 -11.93 -3.14 -4.28
C SER A 17 -11.79 -1.90 -3.41
N THR A 18 -12.88 -1.51 -2.76
CA THR A 18 -12.94 -0.35 -1.86
C THR A 18 -13.64 -0.75 -0.56
N VAL A 19 -13.04 -0.42 0.58
CA VAL A 19 -13.54 -0.81 1.91
C VAL A 19 -13.16 0.23 2.96
N GLU A 20 -13.94 0.37 4.02
CA GLU A 20 -13.50 1.11 5.20
C GLU A 20 -12.42 0.32 5.96
N ALA A 21 -11.32 0.99 6.28
CA ALA A 21 -10.22 0.37 6.99
C ALA A 21 -9.51 1.34 7.94
N THR A 22 -8.83 0.78 8.93
CA THR A 22 -7.94 1.52 9.83
C THR A 22 -6.54 0.94 9.74
N LEU A 23 -5.52 1.76 9.49
CA LEU A 23 -4.14 1.29 9.58
C LEU A 23 -3.80 0.99 11.05
N VAL A 24 -3.56 -0.28 11.37
CA VAL A 24 -3.31 -0.74 12.76
C VAL A 24 -1.85 -1.06 13.02
N LYS A 25 -1.08 -1.41 11.98
CA LYS A 25 0.34 -1.76 12.15
C LYS A 25 1.19 -1.37 10.94
N LYS A 26 2.41 -0.98 11.24
CA LYS A 26 3.49 -0.74 10.30
C LYS A 26 4.65 -1.67 10.64
N THR A 27 5.15 -2.44 9.68
CA THR A 27 6.26 -3.36 9.88
C THR A 27 7.35 -3.11 8.84
N VAL A 28 8.62 -3.20 9.25
CA VAL A 28 9.76 -3.24 8.33
C VAL A 28 10.42 -4.59 8.46
N HIS A 29 10.55 -5.28 7.33
CA HIS A 29 11.27 -6.54 7.24
C HIS A 29 12.62 -6.32 6.55
N SER A 30 13.62 -7.10 6.95
CA SER A 30 14.90 -7.14 6.25
C SER A 30 14.89 -8.30 5.27
N TYR A 31 15.05 -8.00 3.99
CA TYR A 31 15.12 -8.99 2.92
C TYR A 31 16.54 -9.10 2.38
N HIS A 32 17.02 -10.33 2.26
CA HIS A 32 18.32 -10.64 1.66
C HIS A 32 18.08 -11.40 0.33
N PRO A 33 18.10 -10.70 -0.82
CA PRO A 33 17.77 -11.31 -2.10
C PRO A 33 18.73 -12.43 -2.50
N ASN A 34 19.99 -12.35 -2.04
CA ASN A 34 20.94 -13.44 -2.17
C ASN A 34 21.68 -13.63 -0.83
N PRO A 35 21.41 -14.73 -0.10
CA PRO A 35 22.05 -15.00 1.19
C PRO A 35 23.56 -15.28 1.09
N VAL A 36 24.09 -15.49 -0.12
CA VAL A 36 25.50 -15.87 -0.37
C VAL A 36 26.35 -14.68 -0.82
N THR A 37 25.81 -13.75 -1.63
CA THR A 37 26.61 -12.69 -2.27
C THR A 37 26.18 -11.27 -1.91
N CYS A 38 25.04 -11.07 -1.25
CA CYS A 38 24.51 -9.75 -0.95
C CYS A 38 24.46 -9.53 0.58
N SER A 39 25.46 -8.84 1.11
CA SER A 39 25.56 -8.55 2.54
C SER A 39 24.58 -7.47 3.02
N SER A 40 24.09 -6.61 2.13
CA SER A 40 23.18 -5.53 2.48
C SER A 40 21.72 -5.99 2.39
N ALA A 41 21.02 -5.93 3.53
CA ALA A 41 19.58 -6.13 3.57
C ALA A 41 18.84 -5.02 2.83
N THR A 42 17.84 -5.36 2.03
CA THR A 42 16.87 -4.42 1.46
C THR A 42 15.65 -4.37 2.39
N PRO A 43 15.18 -3.17 2.79
CA PRO A 43 13.97 -3.07 3.60
C PRO A 43 12.73 -3.37 2.75
N ILE A 44 11.83 -4.21 3.28
CA ILE A 44 10.47 -4.37 2.80
C ILE A 44 9.54 -3.67 3.81
N TYR A 45 8.70 -2.77 3.33
CA TYR A 45 7.77 -2.02 4.15
C TYR A 45 6.36 -2.60 4.01
N GLU A 46 5.75 -2.92 5.14
CA GLU A 46 4.43 -3.56 5.17
C GLU A 46 3.46 -2.75 6.05
N LEU A 47 2.24 -2.60 5.56
CA LEU A 47 1.12 -1.98 6.25
C LEU A 47 0.02 -3.01 6.47
N GLN A 48 -0.51 -3.06 7.69
CA GLN A 48 -1.65 -3.90 8.04
C GLN A 48 -2.85 -3.05 8.43
N PHE A 49 -3.95 -3.26 7.72
CA PHE A 49 -5.21 -2.58 7.88
C PHE A 49 -6.25 -3.50 8.49
N GLU A 50 -6.97 -3.03 9.49
CA GLU A 50 -8.15 -3.69 10.04
C GLU A 50 -9.39 -3.26 9.26
N THR A 51 -10.20 -4.23 8.86
CA THR A 51 -11.49 -4.05 8.19
C THR A 51 -12.56 -4.89 8.87
N GLU A 52 -13.83 -4.70 8.53
CA GLU A 52 -14.93 -5.54 9.03
C GLU A 52 -14.77 -7.03 8.67
N LYS A 53 -14.05 -7.34 7.58
CA LYS A 53 -13.83 -8.72 7.10
C LYS A 53 -12.55 -9.34 7.64
N GLY A 54 -11.79 -8.62 8.47
CA GLY A 54 -10.50 -9.03 8.98
C GLY A 54 -9.35 -8.14 8.49
N LEU A 55 -8.13 -8.67 8.61
CA LEU A 55 -6.90 -7.93 8.33
C LEU A 55 -6.55 -8.00 6.84
N LEU A 56 -6.18 -6.86 6.27
CA LEU A 56 -5.55 -6.74 4.95
C LEU A 56 -4.12 -6.27 5.11
N THR A 57 -3.20 -6.85 4.35
CA THR A 57 -1.77 -6.56 4.43
C THR A 57 -1.25 -6.19 3.05
N PHE A 58 -0.48 -5.10 2.97
CA PHE A 58 0.10 -4.60 1.73
C PHE A 58 1.58 -4.27 1.91
N GLU A 59 2.40 -4.75 0.98
CA GLU A 59 3.73 -4.22 0.77
C GLU A 59 3.65 -2.85 0.08
N ILE A 60 4.47 -1.92 0.51
CA ILE A 60 4.48 -0.55 0.02
C ILE A 60 5.91 -0.03 -0.13
N ASP A 61 6.07 1.08 -0.86
CA ASP A 61 7.33 1.79 -0.88
C ASP A 61 7.60 2.57 0.43
N ALA A 62 8.85 3.03 0.57
CA ALA A 62 9.29 3.80 1.74
C ALA A 62 8.49 5.10 1.94
N PHE A 63 8.01 5.71 0.86
CA PHE A 63 7.27 6.97 0.92
C PHE A 63 5.88 6.76 1.52
N GLY A 64 5.15 5.76 1.06
CA GLY A 64 3.85 5.36 1.62
C GLY A 64 3.94 4.91 3.05
N TYR A 65 4.97 4.15 3.37
CA TYR A 65 5.22 3.75 4.75
C TYR A 65 5.38 4.95 5.69
N GLN A 66 6.06 6.02 5.26
CA GLN A 66 6.27 7.21 6.09
C GLN A 66 5.04 8.12 6.19
N THR A 67 4.26 8.23 5.11
CA THR A 67 3.23 9.27 4.97
C THR A 67 1.83 8.82 5.39
N ILE A 68 1.48 7.53 5.25
CA ILE A 68 0.16 7.04 5.65
C ILE A 68 0.04 7.07 7.19
N PRO A 69 -0.96 7.74 7.77
CA PRO A 69 -1.09 7.82 9.23
C PRO A 69 -1.73 6.56 9.83
N THR A 70 -1.21 6.12 10.97
CA THR A 70 -1.77 5.02 11.77
C THR A 70 -3.00 5.50 12.56
N GLY A 71 -3.97 4.62 12.79
CA GLY A 71 -5.12 4.85 13.69
C GLY A 71 -6.25 5.68 13.10
N VAL A 72 -6.14 6.13 11.85
CA VAL A 72 -7.22 6.84 11.15
C VAL A 72 -8.09 5.81 10.42
N LYS A 73 -9.41 5.85 10.65
CA LYS A 73 -10.38 5.11 9.83
C LYS A 73 -10.66 5.90 8.56
N SER A 74 -10.49 5.29 7.39
CA SER A 74 -10.73 5.92 6.09
C SER A 74 -11.07 4.89 5.02
N GLU A 75 -11.41 5.37 3.83
CA GLU A 75 -11.61 4.52 2.66
C GLU A 75 -10.26 4.02 2.13
N LEU A 76 -10.17 2.70 1.98
CA LEU A 76 -9.04 1.96 1.43
C LEU A 76 -9.43 1.41 0.06
N THR A 77 -8.72 1.83 -0.99
CA THR A 77 -8.88 1.28 -2.34
C THR A 77 -7.65 0.48 -2.74
N TYR A 78 -7.86 -0.73 -3.25
CA TYR A 78 -6.80 -1.67 -3.63
C TYR A 78 -7.21 -2.57 -4.79
N GLN A 79 -6.23 -3.20 -5.44
CA GLN A 79 -6.45 -4.13 -6.54
C GLN A 79 -5.51 -5.33 -6.42
N GLY A 80 -6.05 -6.49 -6.04
CA GLY A 80 -5.22 -7.64 -5.68
C GLY A 80 -4.35 -7.31 -4.45
N TYR A 81 -3.02 -7.43 -4.60
CA TYR A 81 -2.05 -7.09 -3.55
C TYR A 81 -1.54 -5.64 -3.63
N GLU A 82 -2.08 -4.83 -4.56
CA GLU A 82 -1.62 -3.46 -4.77
C GLU A 82 -2.50 -2.48 -4.00
N LEU A 83 -1.91 -1.72 -3.07
CA LEU A 83 -2.58 -0.59 -2.43
C LEU A 83 -2.65 0.58 -3.42
N ILE A 84 -3.87 1.08 -3.68
CA ILE A 84 -4.09 2.18 -4.64
C ILE A 84 -4.23 3.52 -3.93
N SER A 85 -5.01 3.58 -2.85
CA SER A 85 -5.19 4.81 -2.09
C SER A 85 -5.68 4.56 -0.67
N PHE A 86 -5.29 5.47 0.22
CA PHE A 86 -5.81 5.57 1.57
C PHE A 86 -5.61 6.99 2.10
N LYS A 87 -6.66 7.64 2.60
CA LYS A 87 -6.62 8.99 3.19
C LYS A 87 -5.80 9.99 2.36
N ASP A 88 -6.11 10.11 1.07
CA ASP A 88 -5.48 11.03 0.12
C ASP A 88 -3.96 10.85 -0.09
N TRP A 89 -3.35 9.78 0.43
CA TRP A 89 -1.92 9.47 0.22
C TRP A 89 -1.56 9.38 -1.27
N TYR A 90 -2.45 8.79 -2.06
CA TYR A 90 -2.46 8.92 -3.51
C TYR A 90 -3.79 9.53 -3.94
N PRO A 91 -3.81 10.66 -4.67
CA PRO A 91 -5.04 11.18 -5.22
C PRO A 91 -5.56 10.21 -6.28
N VAL A 92 -6.67 9.53 -5.99
CA VAL A 92 -7.47 8.87 -7.02
C VAL A 92 -8.13 9.98 -7.81
N THR A 93 -7.54 10.39 -8.93
CA THR A 93 -8.26 11.20 -9.89
C THR A 93 -9.27 10.26 -10.58
N GLN A 94 -10.53 10.32 -10.13
CA GLN A 94 -11.67 9.74 -10.85
C GLN A 94 -11.96 10.55 -12.12
#